data_AF-A0A9D5W8L3-F1
#
_entry.id   AF-A0A9D5W8L3-F1
#
_cell.length_a   1.000
_cell.length_b   1.000
_cell.length_c   1.000
_cell.angle_alpha   90.00
_cell.angle_beta   90.00
_cell.angle_gamma   90.00
#
_symmetry.space_group_name_H-M   'P 1'
#
loop_
_entity.id
_entity.type
_entity.pdbx_description
1 polymer ?
#
loop_
_entity_poly.entity_id
_entity_poly.type
_entity_poly.pdbx_seq_one_letter_code
_entity_poly.pdbx_strand_id
1 'polypeptide(L)'
;MQNRTNKLSLILLIVVAVLSAYFPLRENGFINCDDPQYVTENSYVLEGLTWEGIKWAFKTNFFLNYIPLTWLVHMSDAQIFGLNPAGHHMTSLIMHILNTLLLLLFLRKMSVGDNQALFVAALFALHPINVESVVWVSEKKNLLYSFFWFLSLVAYINYGKHKRKKDYFLCLTFFILSLLSKPMAVTLPFVLLLLDFWPLRRFSLLTILEKIPFLILSFSESFITFSLHADISAVNSLNAFPLPHRIGYSLLSYVDYIIKTIYPVNLVLFYPYHENFLILKFVFSAIFLLLVTMFAVRLRKSHPYFIFGWGWYIGLLLPVTRFLFAVRDPISDRHVYLANIGLFVIVSKGVPDLLKQQAVINFKQRIIRTFKSDWNLPAPKLLLYLSLVILAIFATMAFKQVHRWKNSLSLFSYAINVSPRSYQAYNNYGAALIALGRYQEALEVTKKGLRVNPNSKELNYNMGDALTRLGRIDEAYDYFKLSSPDLSISKDFYYKREGLKYMKQKKYMQAVHFFTLSLRLKDNDIESINNLGIALMGLEKYEEAAEMFTRGLTINPKSYQLLYNRGLALKKAGK
;
A
#
# COMPACT_ATOMS: atom_id res chain seq x y z
N MET A 1 -44.22 4.68 8.20
CA MET A 1 -43.19 5.75 8.06
C MET A 1 -42.11 5.68 9.13
N GLN A 2 -42.45 5.51 10.41
CA GLN A 2 -41.53 5.51 11.57
C GLN A 2 -40.35 4.52 11.47
N ASN A 3 -40.55 3.35 10.86
CA ASN A 3 -39.49 2.34 10.70
C ASN A 3 -38.50 2.66 9.55
N ARG A 4 -38.90 3.51 8.58
CA ARG A 4 -38.01 4.00 7.51
C ARG A 4 -37.16 5.17 7.99
N THR A 5 -37.75 6.11 8.73
CA THR A 5 -37.02 7.24 9.34
C THR A 5 -35.94 6.74 10.30
N ASN A 6 -36.23 5.77 11.17
CA ASN A 6 -35.22 5.18 12.06
C ASN A 6 -34.05 4.52 11.32
N LYS A 7 -34.30 3.86 10.19
CA LYS A 7 -33.23 3.24 9.38
C LYS A 7 -32.34 4.28 8.69
N LEU A 8 -32.92 5.39 8.24
CA LEU A 8 -32.16 6.49 7.65
C LEU A 8 -31.28 7.18 8.70
N SER A 9 -31.82 7.41 9.90
CA SER A 9 -31.08 7.99 11.03
C SER A 9 -29.86 7.15 11.42
N LEU A 10 -29.97 5.81 11.43
CA LEU A 10 -28.85 4.92 11.73
C LEU A 10 -27.77 4.91 10.64
N ILE A 11 -28.17 5.02 9.37
CA ILE A 11 -27.22 5.16 8.26
C ILE A 11 -26.48 6.50 8.39
N LEU A 12 -27.20 7.58 8.65
CA LEU A 12 -26.61 8.90 8.86
C LEU A 12 -25.62 8.89 10.04
N LEU A 13 -25.96 8.20 11.14
CA LEU A 13 -25.07 8.06 12.28
C LEU A 13 -23.75 7.36 11.92
N ILE A 14 -23.78 6.29 11.11
CA ILE A 14 -22.56 5.63 10.63
C ILE A 14 -21.73 6.59 9.78
N VAL A 15 -22.36 7.33 8.85
CA VAL A 15 -21.66 8.31 8.01
C VAL A 15 -20.99 9.39 8.86
N VAL A 16 -21.71 9.96 9.84
CA VAL A 16 -21.17 10.97 10.76
C VAL A 16 -20.02 10.39 11.61
N ALA A 17 -20.14 9.15 12.09
CA ALA A 17 -19.07 8.49 12.84
C ALA A 17 -17.81 8.30 11.99
N VAL A 18 -17.95 7.89 10.72
CA VAL A 18 -16.82 7.75 9.78
C VAL A 18 -16.18 9.10 9.50
N LEU A 19 -16.97 10.13 9.19
CA LEU A 19 -16.46 11.49 8.97
C LEU A 19 -15.72 12.02 10.20
N SER A 20 -16.20 11.70 11.41
CA SER A 20 -15.55 12.10 12.66
C SER A 20 -14.24 11.35 12.88
N ALA A 21 -14.21 10.03 12.65
CA ALA A 21 -13.01 9.21 12.81
C ALA A 21 -11.92 9.58 11.78
N TYR A 22 -12.30 9.95 10.55
CA TYR A 22 -11.38 10.32 9.48
C TYR A 22 -11.18 11.84 9.34
N PHE A 23 -11.69 12.64 10.27
CA PHE A 23 -11.56 14.10 10.23
C PHE A 23 -10.13 14.64 10.05
N PRO A 24 -9.07 14.05 10.66
CA PRO A 24 -7.70 14.54 10.47
C PRO A 24 -7.19 14.42 9.03
N LEU A 25 -7.84 13.61 8.20
CA LEU A 25 -7.43 13.31 6.83
C LEU A 25 -7.23 14.56 5.95
N ARG A 26 -7.95 15.65 6.24
CA ARG A 26 -7.80 16.94 5.54
C ARG A 26 -6.42 17.58 5.71
N GLU A 27 -5.68 17.19 6.76
CA GLU A 27 -4.34 17.69 7.07
C GLU A 27 -3.24 16.74 6.56
N ASN A 28 -3.61 15.61 5.97
CA ASN A 28 -2.66 14.62 5.49
C ASN A 28 -2.07 15.06 4.14
N GLY A 29 -0.75 14.93 4.00
CA GLY A 29 -0.02 15.13 2.76
C GLY A 29 0.10 13.84 1.93
N PHE A 30 0.87 13.92 0.84
CA PHE A 30 1.35 12.74 0.12
C PHE A 30 2.50 12.05 0.88
N ILE A 31 2.63 10.75 0.71
CA ILE A 31 3.65 9.90 1.32
C ILE A 31 4.72 9.52 0.29
N ASN A 32 5.99 9.74 0.60
CA ASN A 32 7.16 9.44 -0.24
C ASN A 32 7.49 7.94 -0.39
N CYS A 33 6.48 7.10 -0.59
CA CYS A 33 6.65 5.68 -0.91
C CYS A 33 6.20 5.42 -2.36
N ASP A 34 4.88 5.44 -2.59
CA ASP A 34 4.29 5.17 -3.91
C ASP A 34 3.51 6.38 -4.47
N ASP A 35 3.16 7.38 -3.65
CA ASP A 35 2.37 8.53 -4.10
C ASP A 35 3.10 9.36 -5.18
N PRO A 36 4.44 9.50 -5.17
CA PRO A 36 5.14 10.17 -6.26
C PRO A 36 4.90 9.51 -7.62
N GLN A 37 5.05 8.20 -7.70
CA GLN A 37 4.94 7.44 -8.95
C GLN A 37 3.49 7.34 -9.43
N TYR A 38 2.52 7.35 -8.51
CA TYR A 38 1.10 7.30 -8.86
C TYR A 38 0.51 8.66 -9.19
N VAL A 39 1.02 9.74 -8.56
CA VAL A 39 0.39 11.07 -8.63
C VAL A 39 1.42 12.16 -8.85
N THR A 40 2.30 12.44 -7.89
CA THR A 40 2.99 13.74 -7.85
C THR A 40 4.11 13.91 -8.88
N GLU A 41 4.60 12.82 -9.46
CA GLU A 41 5.66 12.80 -10.47
C GLU A 41 5.22 12.12 -11.79
N ASN A 42 3.95 11.73 -11.89
CA ASN A 42 3.41 11.04 -13.07
C ASN A 42 2.79 12.04 -14.04
N SER A 43 3.49 12.32 -15.14
CA SER A 43 3.07 13.32 -16.13
C SER A 43 1.69 13.03 -16.73
N TYR A 44 1.39 11.77 -17.05
CA TYR A 44 0.09 11.38 -17.61
C TYR A 44 -1.06 11.63 -16.62
N VAL A 45 -0.82 11.43 -15.34
CA VAL A 45 -1.82 11.70 -14.29
C VAL A 45 -2.01 13.20 -14.09
N LEU A 46 -0.91 13.96 -14.06
CA LEU A 46 -0.95 15.41 -13.83
C LEU A 46 -1.58 16.20 -14.98
N GLU A 47 -1.54 15.69 -16.21
CA GLU A 47 -2.25 16.27 -17.36
C GLU A 47 -3.78 16.11 -17.30
N GLY A 48 -4.29 15.26 -16.39
CA GLY A 48 -5.72 15.00 -16.24
C GLY A 48 -6.27 14.00 -17.26
N LEU A 49 -7.60 14.01 -17.48
CA LEU A 49 -8.26 13.11 -18.43
C LEU A 49 -8.08 13.57 -19.88
N THR A 50 -6.90 13.29 -20.45
CA THR A 50 -6.62 13.49 -21.88
C THR A 50 -6.82 12.18 -22.66
N TRP A 51 -7.05 12.28 -23.98
CA TRP A 51 -7.17 11.09 -24.82
C TRP A 51 -5.89 10.23 -24.82
N GLU A 52 -4.72 10.88 -24.78
CA GLU A 52 -3.44 10.19 -24.65
C GLU A 52 -3.28 9.53 -23.27
N GLY A 53 -3.69 10.20 -22.19
CA GLY A 53 -3.75 9.62 -20.84
C GLY A 53 -4.65 8.38 -20.77
N ILE A 54 -5.84 8.43 -21.39
CA ILE A 54 -6.76 7.28 -21.44
C ILE A 54 -6.12 6.11 -22.20
N LYS A 55 -5.54 6.35 -23.38
CA LYS A 55 -4.83 5.29 -24.13
C LYS A 55 -3.68 4.70 -23.31
N TRP A 56 -2.91 5.55 -22.63
CA TRP A 56 -1.82 5.13 -21.77
C TRP A 56 -2.34 4.23 -20.64
N ALA A 57 -3.40 4.63 -19.95
CA ALA A 57 -3.98 3.86 -18.85
C ALA A 57 -4.34 2.41 -19.23
N PHE A 58 -4.86 2.19 -20.45
CA PHE A 58 -5.24 0.87 -20.95
C PHE A 58 -4.12 0.06 -21.62
N LYS A 59 -2.94 0.65 -21.82
CA LYS A 59 -1.76 -0.02 -22.42
C LYS A 59 -0.62 -0.22 -21.42
N THR A 60 -0.57 0.60 -20.38
CA THR A 60 0.54 0.64 -19.46
C THR A 60 0.54 -0.56 -18.51
N ASN A 61 1.74 -1.04 -18.21
CA ASN A 61 2.00 -1.96 -17.11
C ASN A 61 2.90 -1.28 -16.06
N PHE A 62 2.80 0.05 -15.97
CA PHE A 62 3.61 0.86 -15.06
C PHE A 62 3.48 0.35 -13.62
N PHE A 63 4.62 0.24 -12.93
CA PHE A 63 4.71 -0.34 -11.59
C PHE A 63 4.15 -1.78 -11.49
N LEU A 64 4.31 -2.58 -12.56
CA LEU A 64 3.95 -4.00 -12.64
C LEU A 64 2.47 -4.29 -12.38
N ASN A 65 1.58 -3.32 -12.63
CA ASN A 65 0.15 -3.45 -12.40
C ASN A 65 -0.65 -3.06 -13.64
N TYR A 66 -1.65 -3.87 -13.99
CA TYR A 66 -2.68 -3.52 -14.97
C TYR A 66 -3.93 -3.01 -14.24
N ILE A 67 -4.04 -1.69 -14.08
CA ILE A 67 -5.11 -1.03 -13.28
C ILE A 67 -5.70 0.21 -13.97
N PRO A 68 -6.16 0.11 -15.23
CA PRO A 68 -6.58 1.25 -16.04
C PRO A 68 -7.61 2.16 -15.35
N LEU A 69 -8.61 1.60 -14.67
CA LEU A 69 -9.65 2.44 -14.03
C LEU A 69 -9.11 3.23 -12.84
N THR A 70 -8.14 2.68 -12.11
CA THR A 70 -7.47 3.40 -11.03
C THR A 70 -6.69 4.58 -11.59
N TRP A 71 -6.00 4.41 -12.72
CA TRP A 71 -5.31 5.52 -13.39
C TRP A 71 -6.26 6.64 -13.80
N LEU A 72 -7.42 6.29 -14.38
CA LEU A 72 -8.43 7.29 -14.73
C LEU A 72 -8.96 8.05 -13.51
N VAL A 73 -9.11 7.39 -12.36
CA VAL A 73 -9.52 8.08 -11.13
C VAL A 73 -8.42 9.02 -10.64
N HIS A 74 -7.15 8.63 -10.66
CA HIS A 74 -6.05 9.55 -10.32
C HIS A 74 -5.97 10.75 -11.26
N MET A 75 -6.14 10.54 -12.57
CA MET A 75 -6.22 11.62 -13.57
C MET A 75 -7.40 12.56 -13.27
N SER A 76 -8.56 12.00 -12.93
CA SER A 76 -9.75 12.79 -12.56
C SER A 76 -9.49 13.66 -11.34
N ASP A 77 -8.86 13.09 -10.31
CA ASP A 77 -8.53 13.83 -9.09
C ASP A 77 -7.48 14.91 -9.34
N ALA A 78 -6.45 14.62 -10.14
CA ALA A 78 -5.44 15.60 -10.53
C ALA A 78 -6.06 16.75 -11.35
N GLN A 79 -7.01 16.46 -12.23
CA GLN A 79 -7.71 17.48 -13.02
C GLN A 79 -8.57 18.40 -12.15
N ILE A 80 -9.22 17.88 -11.10
CA ILE A 80 -10.12 18.66 -10.24
C ILE A 80 -9.35 19.39 -9.13
N PHE A 81 -8.38 18.72 -8.51
CA PHE A 81 -7.71 19.18 -7.29
C PHE A 81 -6.24 19.55 -7.49
N GLY A 82 -5.66 19.29 -8.66
CA GLY A 82 -4.22 19.43 -8.87
C GLY A 82 -3.42 18.59 -7.88
N LEU A 83 -2.36 19.18 -7.34
CA LEU A 83 -1.53 18.60 -6.29
C LEU A 83 -2.01 18.93 -4.87
N ASN A 84 -3.29 19.27 -4.67
CA ASN A 84 -3.84 19.45 -3.33
C ASN A 84 -4.19 18.09 -2.69
N PRO A 85 -3.40 17.57 -1.74
CA PRO A 85 -3.58 16.22 -1.19
C PRO A 85 -4.93 16.03 -0.51
N ALA A 86 -5.52 17.08 0.05
CA ALA A 86 -6.82 17.00 0.74
C ALA A 86 -7.93 16.53 -0.21
N GLY A 87 -7.92 16.95 -1.48
CA GLY A 87 -8.88 16.51 -2.49
C GLY A 87 -8.74 15.03 -2.83
N HIS A 88 -7.50 14.58 -3.04
CA HIS A 88 -7.17 13.17 -3.31
C HIS A 88 -7.59 12.25 -2.15
N HIS A 89 -7.39 12.69 -0.91
CA HIS A 89 -7.82 11.95 0.26
C HIS A 89 -9.34 11.98 0.46
N MET A 90 -10.00 13.10 0.15
CA MET A 90 -11.46 13.22 0.22
C MET A 90 -12.15 12.22 -0.71
N THR A 91 -11.66 12.04 -1.94
CA THR A 91 -12.24 11.07 -2.88
C THR A 91 -12.07 9.63 -2.39
N SER A 92 -10.96 9.32 -1.72
CA SER A 92 -10.81 8.04 -1.01
C SER A 92 -11.83 7.88 0.12
N LEU A 93 -12.02 8.89 0.97
CA LEU A 93 -13.00 8.82 2.06
C LEU A 93 -14.43 8.64 1.55
N ILE A 94 -14.82 9.33 0.48
CA ILE A 94 -16.13 9.14 -0.18
C ILE A 94 -16.26 7.69 -0.65
N MET A 95 -15.25 7.13 -1.31
CA MET A 95 -15.27 5.73 -1.74
C MET A 95 -15.38 4.76 -0.56
N HIS A 96 -14.73 5.03 0.58
CA HIS A 96 -14.86 4.21 1.77
C HIS A 96 -16.28 4.25 2.37
N ILE A 97 -16.92 5.42 2.39
CA ILE A 97 -18.32 5.56 2.80
C ILE A 97 -19.25 4.80 1.84
N LEU A 98 -19.08 4.96 0.53
CA LEU A 98 -19.87 4.24 -0.46
C LEU A 98 -19.73 2.72 -0.32
N ASN A 99 -18.50 2.23 -0.12
CA ASN A 99 -18.23 0.81 0.16
C ASN A 99 -18.94 0.33 1.43
N THR A 100 -18.94 1.12 2.50
CA THR A 100 -19.66 0.81 3.74
C THR A 100 -21.16 0.69 3.51
N LEU A 101 -21.75 1.61 2.75
CA LEU A 101 -23.17 1.61 2.44
C LEU A 101 -23.57 0.43 1.53
N LEU A 102 -22.72 0.11 0.54
CA LEU A 102 -22.91 -1.06 -0.31
C LEU A 102 -22.77 -2.37 0.45
N LEU A 103 -21.82 -2.47 1.39
CA LEU A 103 -21.69 -3.59 2.30
C LEU A 103 -22.96 -3.76 3.15
N LEU A 104 -23.48 -2.68 3.74
CA LEU A 104 -24.73 -2.71 4.49
C LEU A 104 -25.90 -3.20 3.62
N LEU A 105 -26.01 -2.70 2.38
CA LEU A 105 -27.03 -3.14 1.43
C LEU A 105 -26.89 -4.64 1.09
N PHE A 106 -25.67 -5.10 0.83
CA PHE A 106 -25.35 -6.49 0.55
C PHE A 106 -25.73 -7.41 1.72
N LEU A 107 -25.31 -7.09 2.94
CA LEU A 107 -25.60 -7.88 4.15
C LEU A 107 -27.10 -7.94 4.46
N ARG A 108 -27.85 -6.85 4.21
CA ARG A 108 -29.32 -6.87 4.30
C ARG A 108 -29.94 -7.78 3.25
N LYS A 109 -29.43 -7.77 2.02
CA LYS A 109 -29.88 -8.68 0.95
C LYS A 109 -29.53 -10.14 1.25
N MET A 110 -28.46 -10.40 1.97
CA MET A 110 -28.13 -11.73 2.49
C MET A 110 -29.03 -12.19 3.66
N SER A 111 -29.88 -11.33 4.20
CA SER A 111 -30.72 -11.61 5.37
C SER A 111 -29.89 -11.97 6.63
N VAL A 112 -28.73 -11.31 6.82
CA VAL A 112 -27.90 -11.47 8.04
C VAL A 112 -28.62 -10.93 9.29
N GLY A 113 -29.63 -10.08 9.14
CA GLY A 113 -30.34 -9.41 10.23
C GLY A 113 -29.92 -7.96 10.32
N ASP A 114 -30.88 -7.05 10.53
CA ASP A 114 -30.64 -5.60 10.39
C ASP A 114 -29.58 -5.09 11.39
N ASN A 115 -29.64 -5.52 12.65
CA ASN A 115 -28.67 -5.12 13.68
C ASN A 115 -27.27 -5.68 13.39
N GLN A 116 -27.19 -6.94 12.95
CA GLN A 116 -25.92 -7.56 12.59
C GLN A 116 -25.30 -6.90 11.36
N ALA A 117 -26.10 -6.61 10.33
CA ALA A 117 -25.65 -5.92 9.14
C ALA A 117 -25.14 -4.51 9.46
N LEU A 118 -25.85 -3.77 10.32
CA LEU A 118 -25.39 -2.46 10.81
C LEU A 118 -24.08 -2.57 11.60
N PHE A 119 -23.97 -3.54 12.50
CA PHE A 119 -22.76 -3.74 13.30
C PHE A 119 -21.55 -4.12 12.43
N VAL A 120 -21.71 -5.03 11.46
CA VAL A 120 -20.63 -5.40 10.52
C VAL A 120 -20.23 -4.21 9.64
N ALA A 121 -21.18 -3.43 9.14
CA ALA A 121 -20.89 -2.23 8.37
C ALA A 121 -20.16 -1.17 9.21
N ALA A 122 -20.58 -0.95 10.46
CA ALA A 122 -19.92 -0.02 11.37
C ALA A 122 -18.51 -0.49 11.77
N LEU A 123 -18.31 -1.80 12.00
CA LEU A 123 -16.98 -2.37 12.19
C LEU A 123 -16.11 -2.12 10.97
N PHE A 124 -16.56 -2.50 9.77
CA PHE A 124 -15.82 -2.25 8.54
C PHE A 124 -15.43 -0.78 8.35
N ALA A 125 -16.32 0.14 8.71
CA ALA A 125 -16.11 1.57 8.51
C ALA A 125 -15.20 2.24 9.56
N LEU A 126 -15.14 1.70 10.78
CA LEU A 126 -14.43 2.30 11.91
C LEU A 126 -13.21 1.48 12.37
N HIS A 127 -12.97 0.30 11.79
CA HIS A 127 -11.87 -0.55 12.19
C HIS A 127 -10.50 0.06 11.82
N PRO A 128 -9.55 0.21 12.76
CA PRO A 128 -8.27 0.90 12.49
C PRO A 128 -7.43 0.24 11.39
N ILE A 129 -7.54 -1.08 11.23
CA ILE A 129 -6.85 -1.83 10.17
C ILE A 129 -7.22 -1.38 8.76
N ASN A 130 -8.41 -0.81 8.58
CA ASN A 130 -8.87 -0.35 7.27
C ASN A 130 -8.35 1.05 6.91
N VAL A 131 -7.72 1.75 7.86
CA VAL A 131 -7.22 3.12 7.67
C VAL A 131 -6.21 3.21 6.54
N GLU A 132 -5.26 2.28 6.44
CA GLU A 132 -4.24 2.25 5.36
C GLU A 132 -4.89 2.33 3.97
N SER A 133 -6.00 1.60 3.75
CA SER A 133 -6.70 1.60 2.45
C SER A 133 -7.38 2.92 2.11
N VAL A 134 -7.68 3.74 3.12
CA VAL A 134 -8.41 5.00 2.96
C VAL A 134 -7.47 6.19 2.85
N VAL A 135 -6.41 6.22 3.67
CA VAL A 135 -5.55 7.40 3.83
C VAL A 135 -4.29 7.36 2.98
N TRP A 136 -3.99 6.25 2.33
CA TRP A 136 -2.87 6.17 1.40
C TRP A 136 -3.36 6.43 -0.02
N VAL A 137 -2.89 7.52 -0.65
CA VAL A 137 -3.40 7.95 -1.96
C VAL A 137 -3.21 6.86 -3.01
N SER A 138 -2.03 6.25 -3.10
CA SER A 138 -1.77 5.16 -4.05
C SER A 138 -2.59 3.89 -3.80
N GLU A 139 -3.15 3.71 -2.60
CA GLU A 139 -4.00 2.55 -2.28
C GLU A 139 -5.47 2.75 -2.65
N LYS A 140 -5.82 3.87 -3.30
CA LYS A 140 -7.16 4.13 -3.84
C LYS A 140 -7.71 3.00 -4.71
N LYS A 141 -6.83 2.26 -5.40
CA LYS A 141 -7.16 1.01 -6.10
C LYS A 141 -7.97 0.05 -5.23
N ASN A 142 -7.66 -0.05 -3.94
CA ASN A 142 -8.36 -0.91 -2.97
C ASN A 142 -9.82 -0.48 -2.75
N LEU A 143 -10.07 0.82 -2.73
CA LEU A 143 -11.41 1.35 -2.52
C LEU A 143 -12.24 1.23 -3.80
N LEU A 144 -11.64 1.50 -4.96
CA LEU A 144 -12.31 1.46 -6.25
C LEU A 144 -12.68 0.03 -6.65
N TYR A 145 -11.77 -0.94 -6.55
CA TYR A 145 -12.11 -2.32 -6.87
C TYR A 145 -13.20 -2.85 -5.94
N SER A 146 -13.14 -2.53 -4.64
CA SER A 146 -14.14 -2.92 -3.65
C SER A 146 -15.53 -2.38 -3.98
N PHE A 147 -15.61 -1.15 -4.51
CA PHE A 147 -16.88 -0.53 -4.89
C PHE A 147 -17.58 -1.33 -5.97
N PHE A 148 -16.88 -1.62 -7.06
CA PHE A 148 -17.40 -2.47 -8.12
C PHE A 148 -17.62 -3.92 -7.65
N TRP A 149 -16.78 -4.42 -6.75
CA TRP A 149 -16.92 -5.76 -6.18
C TRP A 149 -18.22 -5.91 -5.38
N PHE A 150 -18.57 -4.95 -4.52
CA PHE A 150 -19.84 -4.98 -3.80
C PHE A 150 -21.05 -4.80 -4.72
N LEU A 151 -20.96 -3.95 -5.76
CA LEU A 151 -22.02 -3.84 -6.77
C LEU A 151 -22.25 -5.17 -7.49
N SER A 152 -21.17 -5.88 -7.83
CA SER A 152 -21.23 -7.22 -8.41
C SER A 152 -21.93 -8.21 -7.47
N LEU A 153 -21.58 -8.23 -6.19
CA LEU A 153 -22.23 -9.08 -5.19
C LEU A 153 -23.73 -8.77 -4.98
N VAL A 154 -24.09 -7.48 -4.97
CA VAL A 154 -25.49 -7.04 -4.86
C VAL A 154 -26.29 -7.53 -6.07
N ALA A 155 -25.75 -7.37 -7.28
CA ALA A 155 -26.34 -7.88 -8.50
C ALA A 155 -26.47 -9.41 -8.46
N TYR A 156 -25.44 -10.11 -7.99
CA TYR A 156 -25.43 -11.56 -7.89
C TYR A 156 -26.50 -12.12 -6.93
N ILE A 157 -26.71 -11.48 -5.76
CA ILE A 157 -27.79 -11.89 -4.86
C ILE A 157 -29.16 -11.70 -5.51
N ASN A 158 -29.35 -10.60 -6.25
CA ASN A 158 -30.61 -10.37 -6.98
C ASN A 158 -30.82 -11.45 -8.06
N TYR A 159 -29.77 -11.78 -8.81
CA TYR A 159 -29.80 -12.88 -9.77
C TYR A 159 -30.12 -14.22 -9.09
N GLY A 160 -29.47 -14.53 -7.97
CA GLY A 160 -29.72 -15.76 -7.22
C GLY A 160 -31.17 -15.92 -6.75
N LYS A 161 -31.83 -14.80 -6.40
CA LYS A 161 -33.22 -14.77 -5.92
C LYS A 161 -34.26 -14.74 -7.03
N HIS A 162 -34.00 -14.00 -8.11
CA HIS A 162 -35.01 -13.70 -9.15
C HIS A 162 -34.68 -14.28 -10.52
N LYS A 163 -33.47 -14.81 -10.71
CA LYS A 163 -32.99 -15.43 -11.97
C LYS A 163 -33.08 -14.53 -13.21
N ARG A 164 -33.08 -13.20 -13.03
CA ARG A 164 -33.17 -12.23 -14.12
C ARG A 164 -31.82 -12.09 -14.84
N LYS A 165 -31.78 -12.30 -16.15
CA LYS A 165 -30.55 -12.17 -16.97
C LYS A 165 -29.85 -10.83 -16.79
N LYS A 166 -30.60 -9.73 -16.64
CA LYS A 166 -30.06 -8.39 -16.37
C LYS A 166 -29.15 -8.36 -15.14
N ASP A 167 -29.55 -9.00 -14.03
CA ASP A 167 -28.76 -9.02 -12.80
C ASP A 167 -27.45 -9.83 -12.98
N TYR A 168 -27.48 -10.89 -13.79
CA TYR A 168 -26.28 -11.66 -14.13
C TYR A 168 -25.30 -10.85 -14.97
N PHE A 169 -25.77 -10.16 -16.01
CA PHE A 169 -24.91 -9.30 -16.82
C PHE A 169 -24.37 -8.11 -16.02
N LEU A 170 -25.17 -7.50 -15.15
CA LEU A 170 -24.68 -6.47 -14.22
C LEU A 170 -23.59 -7.01 -13.30
N CYS A 171 -23.77 -8.20 -12.74
CA CYS A 171 -22.75 -8.88 -11.92
C CYS A 171 -21.44 -9.03 -12.69
N LEU A 172 -21.51 -9.52 -13.94
CA LEU A 172 -20.33 -9.72 -14.78
C LEU A 172 -19.66 -8.39 -15.17
N THR A 173 -20.43 -7.37 -15.55
CA THR A 173 -19.91 -6.03 -15.87
C THR A 173 -19.18 -5.42 -14.68
N PHE A 174 -19.79 -5.41 -13.50
CA PHE A 174 -19.14 -4.88 -12.30
C PHE A 174 -17.92 -5.71 -11.89
N PHE A 175 -17.91 -7.02 -12.16
CA PHE A 175 -16.74 -7.83 -11.93
C PHE A 175 -15.56 -7.43 -12.83
N ILE A 176 -15.81 -7.20 -14.13
CA ILE A 176 -14.79 -6.71 -15.06
C ILE A 176 -14.24 -5.34 -14.60
N LEU A 177 -15.11 -4.41 -14.22
CA LEU A 177 -14.68 -3.11 -13.69
C LEU A 177 -13.86 -3.25 -12.39
N SER A 178 -14.19 -4.23 -11.55
CA SER A 178 -13.39 -4.54 -10.35
C SER A 178 -11.99 -5.04 -10.72
N LEU A 179 -11.87 -5.98 -11.68
CA LEU A 179 -10.57 -6.47 -12.18
C LEU A 179 -9.72 -5.33 -12.76
N LEU A 180 -10.32 -4.48 -13.59
CA LEU A 180 -9.66 -3.31 -14.20
C LEU A 180 -9.25 -2.22 -13.17
N SER A 181 -9.71 -2.33 -11.93
CA SER A 181 -9.31 -1.44 -10.83
C SER A 181 -8.19 -2.03 -9.99
N LYS A 182 -8.23 -3.35 -9.71
CA LYS A 182 -7.21 -4.08 -8.96
C LYS A 182 -7.27 -5.59 -9.28
N PRO A 183 -6.14 -6.26 -9.58
CA PRO A 183 -6.10 -7.71 -9.83
C PRO A 183 -6.66 -8.57 -8.69
N MET A 184 -6.68 -8.05 -7.46
CA MET A 184 -7.21 -8.75 -6.28
C MET A 184 -8.69 -9.18 -6.41
N ALA A 185 -9.44 -8.59 -7.36
CA ALA A 185 -10.82 -8.96 -7.64
C ALA A 185 -11.01 -10.43 -8.09
N VAL A 186 -9.95 -11.12 -8.57
CA VAL A 186 -9.96 -12.54 -9.03
C VAL A 186 -10.56 -13.55 -8.03
N THR A 187 -10.73 -13.14 -6.78
CA THR A 187 -11.34 -13.93 -5.71
C THR A 187 -12.87 -13.93 -5.72
N LEU A 188 -13.51 -13.07 -6.51
CA LEU A 188 -14.98 -12.98 -6.58
C LEU A 188 -15.67 -14.32 -6.92
N PRO A 189 -15.26 -15.11 -7.93
CA PRO A 189 -15.98 -16.33 -8.30
C PRO A 189 -16.07 -17.32 -7.12
N PHE A 190 -15.01 -17.39 -6.29
CA PHE A 190 -15.01 -18.19 -5.07
C PHE A 190 -16.05 -17.69 -4.07
N VAL A 191 -16.16 -16.37 -3.87
CA VAL A 191 -17.21 -15.78 -3.03
C VAL A 191 -18.61 -16.02 -3.58
N LEU A 192 -18.81 -16.03 -4.90
CA LEU A 192 -20.10 -16.38 -5.50
C LEU A 192 -20.53 -17.81 -5.17
N LEU A 193 -19.58 -18.75 -5.11
CA LEU A 193 -19.84 -20.13 -4.66
C LEU A 193 -20.20 -20.18 -3.17
N LEU A 194 -19.53 -19.40 -2.32
CA LEU A 194 -19.91 -19.26 -0.91
C LEU A 194 -21.34 -18.74 -0.77
N LEU A 195 -21.75 -17.77 -1.58
CA LEU A 195 -23.12 -17.23 -1.59
C LEU A 195 -24.16 -18.27 -2.04
N ASP A 196 -23.82 -19.11 -3.01
CA ASP A 196 -24.69 -20.21 -3.45
C ASP A 196 -24.85 -21.28 -2.37
N PHE A 197 -23.81 -21.52 -1.58
CA PHE A 197 -23.90 -22.36 -0.38
C PHE A 197 -24.77 -21.68 0.70
N TRP A 198 -24.42 -20.46 1.10
CA TRP A 198 -25.18 -19.65 2.04
C TRP A 198 -25.01 -18.15 1.73
N PRO A 199 -26.09 -17.37 1.65
CA PRO A 199 -27.44 -17.67 2.11
C PRO A 199 -28.40 -18.21 1.04
N LEU A 200 -27.99 -18.28 -0.23
CA LEU A 200 -28.91 -18.61 -1.33
C LEU A 200 -29.36 -20.07 -1.36
N ARG A 201 -28.58 -20.99 -0.77
CA ARG A 201 -28.87 -22.43 -0.67
C ARG A 201 -29.23 -23.08 -2.02
N ARG A 202 -28.48 -22.73 -3.06
CA ARG A 202 -28.68 -23.19 -4.45
C ARG A 202 -27.46 -23.89 -5.05
N PHE A 203 -26.47 -24.23 -4.21
CA PHE A 203 -25.23 -24.86 -4.64
C PHE A 203 -25.50 -26.18 -5.37
N SER A 204 -25.06 -26.26 -6.62
CA SER A 204 -25.24 -27.37 -7.56
C SER A 204 -24.23 -27.29 -8.71
N LEU A 205 -24.10 -28.35 -9.52
CA LEU A 205 -23.22 -28.35 -10.69
C LEU A 205 -23.59 -27.24 -11.69
N LEU A 206 -24.89 -27.00 -11.92
CA LEU A 206 -25.38 -25.90 -12.75
C LEU A 206 -24.88 -24.55 -12.26
N THR A 207 -24.93 -24.31 -10.94
CA THR A 207 -24.37 -23.06 -10.40
C THR A 207 -22.87 -22.97 -10.55
N ILE A 208 -22.10 -24.07 -10.58
CA ILE A 208 -20.66 -24.01 -10.87
C ILE A 208 -20.43 -23.60 -12.33
N LEU A 209 -21.20 -24.16 -13.26
CA LEU A 209 -21.11 -23.82 -14.68
C LEU A 209 -21.44 -22.33 -14.95
N GLU A 210 -22.38 -21.73 -14.19
CA GLU A 210 -22.64 -20.28 -14.24
C GLU A 210 -21.38 -19.42 -13.97
N LYS A 211 -20.31 -19.97 -13.37
CA LYS A 211 -19.11 -19.20 -12.97
C LYS A 211 -17.99 -19.34 -13.99
N ILE A 212 -18.14 -20.17 -15.03
CA ILE A 212 -17.12 -20.34 -16.07
C ILE A 212 -16.66 -18.98 -16.64
N PRO A 213 -17.54 -18.04 -17.03
CA PRO A 213 -17.10 -16.73 -17.52
C PRO A 213 -16.28 -15.94 -16.47
N PHE A 214 -16.66 -16.02 -15.20
CA PHE A 214 -15.95 -15.34 -14.11
C PHE A 214 -14.58 -15.98 -13.85
N LEU A 215 -14.49 -17.31 -13.95
CA LEU A 215 -13.24 -18.06 -13.80
C LEU A 215 -12.27 -17.78 -14.95
N ILE A 216 -12.76 -17.71 -16.19
CA ILE A 216 -11.95 -17.34 -17.36
C ILE A 216 -11.34 -15.95 -17.15
N LEU A 217 -12.16 -14.95 -16.81
CA LEU A 217 -11.67 -13.60 -16.52
C LEU A 217 -10.66 -13.57 -15.36
N SER A 218 -10.91 -14.33 -14.30
CA SER A 218 -10.00 -14.42 -13.15
C SER A 218 -8.65 -15.04 -13.52
N PHE A 219 -8.68 -16.07 -14.37
CA PHE A 219 -7.49 -16.74 -14.87
C PHE A 219 -6.69 -15.81 -15.80
N SER A 220 -7.37 -15.11 -16.72
CA SER A 220 -6.72 -14.12 -17.60
C SER A 220 -6.00 -13.03 -16.81
N GLU A 221 -6.66 -12.47 -15.79
CA GLU A 221 -6.05 -11.44 -14.94
C GLU A 221 -4.87 -11.97 -14.11
N SER A 222 -5.01 -13.18 -13.56
CA SER A 222 -3.94 -13.84 -12.82
C SER A 222 -2.74 -14.14 -13.72
N PHE A 223 -2.98 -14.54 -14.97
CA PHE A 223 -1.95 -14.77 -15.97
C PHE A 223 -1.21 -13.48 -16.32
N ILE A 224 -1.93 -12.38 -16.61
CA ILE A 224 -1.32 -11.06 -16.84
C ILE A 224 -0.44 -10.66 -15.67
N THR A 225 -0.97 -10.75 -14.44
CA THR A 225 -0.22 -10.40 -13.21
C THR A 225 1.04 -11.24 -13.07
N PHE A 226 0.95 -12.55 -13.31
CA PHE A 226 2.09 -13.47 -13.26
C PHE A 226 3.15 -13.12 -14.31
N SER A 227 2.73 -12.89 -15.57
CA SER A 227 3.64 -12.51 -16.67
C SER A 227 4.37 -11.20 -16.39
N LEU A 228 3.69 -10.19 -15.83
CA LEU A 228 4.33 -8.92 -15.46
C LEU A 228 5.40 -9.08 -14.36
N HIS A 229 5.24 -10.08 -13.50
CA HIS A 229 6.16 -10.34 -12.41
C HIS A 229 7.22 -11.40 -12.73
N ALA A 230 7.12 -12.11 -13.86
CA ALA A 230 7.96 -13.26 -14.18
C ALA A 230 9.46 -12.87 -14.22
N ASP A 231 9.83 -11.75 -14.85
CA ASP A 231 11.23 -11.35 -15.00
C ASP A 231 11.91 -10.91 -13.69
N ILE A 232 11.13 -10.39 -12.73
CA ILE A 232 11.63 -9.96 -11.41
C ILE A 232 11.54 -11.10 -10.37
N SER A 233 10.52 -11.96 -10.49
CA SER A 233 10.26 -13.05 -9.54
C SER A 233 11.07 -14.31 -9.83
N ALA A 234 11.33 -14.60 -11.11
CA ALA A 234 11.96 -15.86 -11.55
C ALA A 234 13.46 -15.94 -11.22
N VAL A 235 14.18 -14.81 -11.15
CA VAL A 235 15.64 -14.85 -11.02
C VAL A 235 16.12 -14.86 -9.56
N ASN A 236 15.39 -14.25 -8.60
CA ASN A 236 15.87 -14.12 -7.21
C ASN A 236 14.92 -14.59 -6.11
N SER A 237 13.60 -14.70 -6.34
CA SER A 237 12.64 -14.81 -5.23
C SER A 237 12.15 -16.23 -4.90
N LEU A 238 11.98 -17.08 -5.92
CA LEU A 238 11.59 -18.49 -5.73
C LEU A 238 12.73 -19.33 -5.13
N ASN A 239 13.99 -18.97 -5.44
CA ASN A 239 15.18 -19.59 -4.86
C ASN A 239 15.49 -19.01 -3.47
N ALA A 240 15.20 -17.73 -3.21
CA ALA A 240 15.43 -17.11 -1.89
C ALA A 240 14.45 -17.60 -0.80
N PHE A 241 13.23 -18.02 -1.17
CA PHE A 241 12.23 -18.54 -0.23
C PHE A 241 11.64 -19.87 -0.71
N PRO A 242 12.22 -21.01 -0.29
CA PRO A 242 11.69 -22.34 -0.61
C PRO A 242 10.22 -22.52 -0.21
N LEU A 243 9.51 -23.41 -0.90
CA LEU A 243 8.08 -23.66 -0.69
C LEU A 243 7.69 -23.92 0.80
N PRO A 244 8.44 -24.68 1.61
CA PRO A 244 8.12 -24.87 3.02
C PRO A 244 8.07 -23.55 3.83
N HIS A 245 9.01 -22.63 3.56
CA HIS A 245 9.00 -21.31 4.19
C HIS A 245 7.78 -20.50 3.76
N ARG A 246 7.43 -20.53 2.48
CA ARG A 246 6.25 -19.83 1.95
C ARG A 246 4.95 -20.32 2.58
N ILE A 247 4.81 -21.63 2.77
CA ILE A 247 3.66 -22.23 3.45
C ILE A 247 3.63 -21.81 4.92
N GLY A 248 4.72 -21.99 5.66
CA GLY A 248 4.81 -21.63 7.08
C GLY A 248 4.48 -20.16 7.33
N TYR A 249 5.00 -19.28 6.48
CA TYR A 249 4.72 -17.85 6.51
C TYR A 249 3.27 -17.50 6.17
N SER A 250 2.67 -18.19 5.20
CA SER A 250 1.25 -17.97 4.88
C SER A 250 0.34 -18.35 6.04
N LEU A 251 0.62 -19.47 6.72
CA LEU A 251 -0.13 -19.90 7.91
C LEU A 251 0.00 -18.88 9.04
N LEU A 252 1.20 -18.35 9.27
CA LEU A 252 1.43 -17.31 10.27
C LEU A 252 0.67 -16.03 9.91
N SER A 253 0.71 -15.58 8.66
CA SER A 253 0.01 -14.37 8.20
C SER A 253 -1.51 -14.45 8.47
N TYR A 254 -2.14 -15.60 8.23
CA TYR A 254 -3.56 -15.78 8.56
C TYR A 254 -3.87 -15.57 10.05
N VAL A 255 -2.99 -16.05 10.94
CA VAL A 255 -3.17 -15.89 12.39
C VAL A 255 -2.85 -14.45 12.82
N ASP A 256 -1.79 -13.85 12.30
CA ASP A 256 -1.41 -12.46 12.60
C ASP A 256 -2.51 -11.48 12.17
N TYR A 257 -3.17 -11.71 11.04
CA TYR A 257 -4.32 -10.92 10.62
C TYR A 257 -5.53 -11.10 11.56
N ILE A 258 -5.80 -12.30 12.08
CA ILE A 258 -6.85 -12.50 13.10
C ILE A 258 -6.50 -11.71 14.37
N ILE A 259 -5.24 -11.80 14.82
CA ILE A 259 -4.75 -11.06 15.99
C ILE A 259 -4.91 -9.56 15.76
N LYS A 260 -4.49 -9.04 14.61
CA LYS A 260 -4.61 -7.61 14.27
C LYS A 260 -6.05 -7.15 14.07
N THR A 261 -6.97 -8.06 13.75
CA THR A 261 -8.41 -7.77 13.68
C THR A 261 -9.04 -7.68 15.07
N ILE A 262 -8.54 -8.45 16.05
CA ILE A 262 -9.03 -8.39 17.43
C ILE A 262 -8.34 -7.25 18.20
N TYR A 263 -7.04 -7.06 17.96
CA TYR A 263 -6.17 -6.13 18.66
C TYR A 263 -5.36 -5.28 17.66
N PRO A 264 -5.98 -4.25 17.04
CA PRO A 264 -5.39 -3.47 15.94
C PRO A 264 -4.39 -2.40 16.44
N VAL A 265 -3.37 -2.82 17.18
CA VAL A 265 -2.26 -1.95 17.60
C VAL A 265 -1.05 -2.15 16.70
N ASN A 266 -0.11 -1.19 16.74
CA ASN A 266 1.17 -1.30 16.04
C ASN A 266 0.99 -1.55 14.53
N LEU A 267 0.06 -0.78 13.95
CA LEU A 267 -0.29 -0.80 12.53
C LEU A 267 0.71 0.05 11.74
N VAL A 268 1.54 -0.59 10.92
CA VAL A 268 2.65 0.04 10.18
C VAL A 268 2.64 -0.38 8.72
N LEU A 269 3.21 0.43 7.84
CA LEU A 269 3.24 0.14 6.41
C LEU A 269 4.11 -1.09 6.07
N PHE A 270 5.20 -1.29 6.81
CA PHE A 270 6.18 -2.35 6.58
C PHE A 270 6.32 -3.25 7.82
N TYR A 271 6.00 -4.53 7.64
CA TYR A 271 6.12 -5.55 8.67
C TYR A 271 7.36 -6.42 8.39
N PRO A 272 8.52 -6.16 9.01
CA PRO A 272 9.72 -6.95 8.75
C PRO A 272 9.54 -8.40 9.23
N TYR A 273 10.13 -9.35 8.51
CA TYR A 273 10.25 -10.72 8.98
C TYR A 273 11.33 -10.84 10.05
N HIS A 274 11.09 -11.65 11.07
CA HIS A 274 12.16 -12.08 11.98
C HIS A 274 12.86 -13.29 11.37
N GLU A 275 14.16 -13.20 11.15
CA GLU A 275 14.96 -14.30 10.55
C GLU A 275 15.08 -15.52 11.47
N ASN A 276 14.91 -15.32 12.79
CA ASN A 276 14.89 -16.39 13.78
C ASN A 276 13.44 -16.70 14.17
N PHE A 277 12.78 -17.67 13.53
CA PHE A 277 11.46 -18.12 13.96
C PHE A 277 11.39 -19.58 14.35
N LEU A 278 10.82 -19.75 15.54
CA LEU A 278 10.55 -20.99 16.25
C LEU A 278 9.50 -21.79 15.45
N ILE A 279 9.88 -22.96 14.94
CA ILE A 279 9.00 -23.94 14.26
C ILE A 279 7.66 -24.12 15.00
N LEU A 280 7.68 -23.99 16.33
CA LEU A 280 6.50 -23.99 17.19
C LEU A 280 5.42 -23.00 16.74
N LYS A 281 5.75 -21.76 16.34
CA LYS A 281 4.73 -20.79 15.87
C LYS A 281 4.03 -21.27 14.59
N PHE A 282 4.75 -21.93 13.69
CA PHE A 282 4.15 -22.52 12.49
C PHE A 282 3.24 -23.68 12.85
N VAL A 283 3.68 -24.57 13.74
CA VAL A 283 2.89 -25.69 14.22
C VAL A 283 1.62 -25.22 14.92
N PHE A 284 1.72 -24.25 15.83
CA PHE A 284 0.55 -23.66 16.49
C PHE A 284 -0.40 -23.00 15.50
N SER A 285 0.10 -22.25 14.52
CA SER A 285 -0.74 -21.63 13.50
C SER A 285 -1.43 -22.68 12.63
N ALA A 286 -0.72 -23.73 12.21
CA ALA A 286 -1.28 -24.84 11.45
C ALA A 286 -2.39 -25.56 12.21
N ILE A 287 -2.14 -25.95 13.46
CA ILE A 287 -3.10 -26.63 14.32
C ILE A 287 -4.32 -25.73 14.57
N PHE A 288 -4.11 -24.46 14.90
CA PHE A 288 -5.18 -23.51 15.12
C PHE A 288 -6.09 -23.38 13.89
N LEU A 289 -5.52 -23.15 12.70
CA LEU A 289 -6.28 -23.02 11.46
C LEU A 289 -7.02 -24.31 11.10
N LEU A 290 -6.40 -25.48 11.33
CA LEU A 290 -7.03 -26.78 11.11
C LEU A 290 -8.23 -26.96 12.04
N LEU A 291 -8.09 -26.69 13.34
CA LEU A 291 -9.16 -26.82 14.32
C LEU A 291 -10.33 -25.89 14.00
N VAL A 292 -10.07 -24.62 13.67
CA VAL A 292 -11.11 -23.66 13.27
C VAL A 292 -11.81 -24.13 11.99
N THR A 293 -11.07 -24.67 11.03
CA THR A 293 -11.65 -25.22 9.79
C THR A 293 -12.51 -26.44 10.05
N MET A 294 -12.05 -27.40 10.87
CA MET A 294 -12.84 -28.56 11.28
C MET A 294 -14.12 -28.15 12.02
N PHE A 295 -14.02 -27.15 12.90
CA PHE A 295 -15.16 -26.59 13.60
C PHE A 295 -16.16 -25.92 12.63
N ALA A 296 -15.67 -25.14 11.66
CA ALA A 296 -16.49 -24.54 10.61
C ALA A 296 -17.25 -25.59 9.79
N VAL A 297 -16.57 -26.66 9.39
CA VAL A 297 -17.17 -27.78 8.64
C VAL A 297 -18.21 -28.51 9.49
N ARG A 298 -17.94 -28.73 10.78
CA ARG A 298 -18.90 -29.35 11.71
C ARG A 298 -20.17 -28.52 11.86
N LEU A 299 -20.04 -27.19 11.92
CA LEU A 299 -21.16 -26.26 12.07
C LEU A 299 -21.89 -25.91 10.76
N ARG A 300 -21.42 -26.40 9.60
CA ARG A 300 -21.92 -25.97 8.28
C ARG A 300 -23.45 -26.10 8.07
N LYS A 301 -24.11 -27.04 8.75
CA LYS A 301 -25.56 -27.24 8.66
C LYS A 301 -26.34 -26.39 9.67
N SER A 302 -25.87 -26.32 10.92
CA SER A 302 -26.57 -25.62 12.02
C SER A 302 -26.32 -24.11 12.00
N HIS A 303 -25.08 -23.69 11.75
CA HIS A 303 -24.64 -22.30 11.74
C HIS A 303 -23.82 -22.02 10.46
N PRO A 304 -24.46 -22.05 9.26
CA PRO A 304 -23.78 -21.92 7.98
C PRO A 304 -23.03 -20.60 7.78
N TYR A 305 -23.37 -19.55 8.54
CA TYR A 305 -22.62 -18.29 8.53
C TYR A 305 -21.17 -18.46 8.98
N PHE A 306 -20.86 -19.52 9.76
CA PHE A 306 -19.50 -19.77 10.24
C PHE A 306 -18.58 -20.24 9.11
N ILE A 307 -18.98 -21.29 8.37
CA ILE A 307 -18.20 -21.74 7.21
C ILE A 307 -18.19 -20.71 6.09
N PHE A 308 -19.28 -19.95 5.91
CA PHE A 308 -19.31 -18.82 4.98
C PHE A 308 -18.26 -17.77 5.36
N GLY A 309 -18.27 -17.28 6.60
CA GLY A 309 -17.34 -16.24 7.05
C GLY A 309 -15.89 -16.71 7.09
N TRP A 310 -15.66 -17.98 7.47
CA TRP A 310 -14.33 -18.57 7.51
C TRP A 310 -13.78 -18.80 6.10
N GLY A 311 -14.59 -19.37 5.20
CA GLY A 311 -14.24 -19.51 3.79
C GLY A 311 -13.95 -18.18 3.12
N TRP A 312 -14.78 -17.15 3.40
CA TRP A 312 -14.58 -15.79 2.93
C TRP A 312 -13.22 -15.23 3.36
N TYR A 313 -12.88 -15.35 4.64
CA TYR A 313 -11.61 -14.88 5.18
C TYR A 313 -10.41 -15.58 4.54
N ILE A 314 -10.42 -16.92 4.50
CA ILE A 314 -9.30 -17.70 3.93
C ILE A 314 -9.16 -17.45 2.43
N GLY A 315 -10.26 -17.53 1.68
CA GLY A 315 -10.22 -17.44 0.22
C GLY A 315 -9.85 -16.06 -0.30
N LEU A 316 -10.28 -14.98 0.37
CA LEU A 316 -9.91 -13.61 -0.04
C LEU A 316 -8.45 -13.28 0.23
N LEU A 317 -7.83 -13.89 1.24
CA LEU A 317 -6.42 -13.68 1.56
C LEU A 317 -5.48 -14.58 0.75
N LEU A 318 -5.98 -15.66 0.13
CA LEU A 318 -5.15 -16.61 -0.60
C LEU A 318 -4.20 -15.95 -1.62
N PRO A 319 -4.62 -14.99 -2.48
CA PRO A 319 -3.74 -14.35 -3.46
C PRO A 319 -2.62 -13.49 -2.86
N VAL A 320 -2.84 -12.95 -1.66
CA VAL A 320 -1.91 -12.03 -0.98
C VAL A 320 -1.04 -12.75 0.05
N THR A 321 -1.35 -14.01 0.36
CA THR A 321 -0.44 -14.86 1.12
C THR A 321 0.77 -15.23 0.26
N ARG A 322 1.92 -15.41 0.94
CA ARG A 322 3.19 -15.77 0.29
C ARG A 322 3.18 -17.12 -0.44
N PHE A 323 2.09 -17.88 -0.29
CA PHE A 323 1.87 -19.14 -0.97
C PHE A 323 1.96 -19.00 -2.49
N LEU A 324 1.42 -17.92 -3.07
CA LEU A 324 1.42 -17.72 -4.53
C LEU A 324 2.54 -16.79 -5.03
N PHE A 325 2.94 -15.80 -4.24
CA PHE A 325 4.00 -14.84 -4.60
C PHE A 325 5.06 -14.70 -3.51
N ALA A 326 6.31 -14.47 -3.90
CA ALA A 326 7.35 -14.04 -2.97
C ALA A 326 7.20 -12.52 -2.70
N VAL A 327 6.13 -12.16 -1.98
CA VAL A 327 5.85 -10.76 -1.63
C VAL A 327 6.87 -10.28 -0.60
N ARG A 328 7.33 -9.02 -0.76
CA ARG A 328 8.36 -8.37 0.08
C ARG A 328 8.02 -8.42 1.58
N ASP A 329 6.75 -8.24 1.95
CA ASP A 329 6.27 -8.23 3.35
C ASP A 329 5.37 -9.46 3.68
N PRO A 330 5.33 -9.95 4.93
CA PRO A 330 4.46 -11.03 5.41
C PRO A 330 2.98 -10.71 5.32
N ILE A 331 2.67 -9.49 5.74
CA ILE A 331 1.34 -8.97 5.97
C ILE A 331 1.34 -7.49 5.62
N SER A 332 0.16 -6.96 5.31
CA SER A 332 -0.10 -5.53 5.20
C SER A 332 -1.58 -5.30 5.50
N ASP A 333 -1.89 -4.20 6.18
CA ASP A 333 -3.24 -3.96 6.70
C ASP A 333 -4.26 -3.82 5.56
N ARG A 334 -3.85 -3.27 4.41
CA ARG A 334 -4.71 -3.12 3.22
C ARG A 334 -5.26 -4.44 2.66
N HIS A 335 -4.60 -5.57 2.91
CA HIS A 335 -5.01 -6.87 2.38
C HIS A 335 -6.26 -7.44 3.05
N VAL A 336 -6.54 -7.06 4.30
CA VAL A 336 -7.69 -7.58 5.05
C VAL A 336 -8.96 -6.75 4.88
N TYR A 337 -8.91 -5.67 4.12
CA TYR A 337 -10.02 -4.73 3.92
C TYR A 337 -11.35 -5.45 3.61
N LEU A 338 -11.36 -6.35 2.62
CA LEU A 338 -12.53 -7.21 2.34
C LEU A 338 -12.54 -8.53 3.14
N ALA A 339 -11.38 -9.10 3.45
CA ALA A 339 -11.29 -10.41 4.11
C ALA A 339 -11.95 -10.43 5.50
N ASN A 340 -11.77 -9.37 6.28
CA ASN A 340 -12.27 -9.28 7.66
C ASN A 340 -13.80 -9.27 7.76
N ILE A 341 -14.51 -8.95 6.67
CA ILE A 341 -15.98 -9.01 6.63
C ILE A 341 -16.47 -10.41 7.01
N GLY A 342 -15.77 -11.47 6.60
CA GLY A 342 -16.10 -12.84 6.97
C GLY A 342 -16.04 -13.07 8.49
N LEU A 343 -14.98 -12.58 9.14
CA LEU A 343 -14.82 -12.65 10.60
C LEU A 343 -15.87 -11.79 11.32
N PHE A 344 -16.18 -10.60 10.81
CA PHE A 344 -17.22 -9.74 11.36
C PHE A 344 -18.61 -10.40 11.29
N VAL A 345 -18.92 -11.09 10.19
CA VAL A 345 -20.16 -11.88 10.06
C VAL A 345 -20.19 -13.02 11.09
N ILE A 346 -19.10 -13.75 11.28
CA ILE A 346 -19.00 -14.80 12.31
C ILE A 346 -19.31 -14.25 13.70
N VAL A 347 -18.68 -13.13 14.09
CA VAL A 347 -18.87 -12.54 15.43
C VAL A 347 -20.29 -11.98 15.59
N SER A 348 -20.78 -11.23 14.60
CA SER A 348 -22.09 -10.57 14.68
C SER A 348 -23.27 -11.54 14.80
N LYS A 349 -23.18 -12.73 14.19
CA LYS A 349 -24.18 -13.81 14.31
C LYS A 349 -23.87 -14.75 15.48
N GLY A 350 -22.62 -15.15 15.63
CA GLY A 350 -22.18 -16.16 16.58
C GLY A 350 -22.35 -15.76 18.03
N VAL A 351 -22.01 -14.52 18.39
CA VAL A 351 -22.15 -14.06 19.78
C VAL A 351 -23.62 -14.07 20.25
N PRO A 352 -24.60 -13.51 19.50
CA PRO A 352 -26.01 -13.66 19.86
C PRO A 352 -26.49 -15.11 19.95
N ASP A 353 -26.06 -15.98 19.05
CA ASP A 353 -26.49 -17.39 19.04
C ASP A 353 -25.90 -18.18 20.23
N LEU A 354 -24.65 -17.87 20.64
CA LEU A 354 -24.04 -18.38 21.87
C LEU A 354 -24.81 -17.94 23.13
N LEU A 355 -25.23 -16.68 23.20
CA LEU A 355 -25.96 -16.15 24.36
C LEU A 355 -27.37 -16.73 24.52
N LYS A 356 -27.94 -17.31 23.47
CA LYS A 356 -29.23 -18.02 23.53
C LYS A 356 -29.10 -19.46 24.05
N GLN A 357 -27.89 -20.00 24.17
CA GLN A 357 -27.70 -21.36 24.65
C GLN A 357 -28.05 -21.47 26.15
N GLN A 358 -28.81 -22.51 26.50
CA GLN A 358 -29.31 -22.70 27.86
C GLN A 358 -28.19 -22.73 28.91
N ALA A 359 -27.04 -23.31 28.58
CA ALA A 359 -25.88 -23.36 29.48
C ALA A 359 -25.37 -21.95 29.85
N VAL A 360 -25.33 -21.03 28.88
CA VAL A 360 -24.88 -19.64 29.10
C VAL A 360 -25.92 -18.84 29.88
N ILE A 361 -27.21 -19.09 29.62
CA ILE A 361 -28.32 -18.51 30.39
C ILE A 361 -28.22 -18.93 31.86
N ASN A 362 -28.02 -20.23 32.12
CA ASN A 362 -27.88 -20.78 33.47
C ASN A 362 -26.64 -20.20 34.18
N PHE A 363 -25.52 -20.05 33.47
CA PHE A 363 -24.31 -19.42 34.00
C PHE A 363 -24.51 -17.96 34.38
N LYS A 364 -25.18 -17.17 33.51
CA LYS A 364 -25.53 -15.77 33.79
C LYS A 364 -26.39 -15.65 35.05
N GLN A 365 -27.40 -16.51 35.19
CA GLN A 365 -28.26 -16.54 36.38
C GLN A 365 -27.48 -16.89 37.65
N ARG A 366 -26.48 -17.77 37.56
CA ARG A 366 -25.61 -18.13 38.68
C ARG A 366 -24.78 -16.94 39.15
N ILE A 367 -24.16 -16.19 38.23
CA ILE A 367 -23.37 -14.99 38.57
C ILE A 367 -24.24 -13.92 39.23
N ILE A 368 -25.42 -13.62 38.67
CA ILE A 368 -26.34 -12.62 39.23
C ILE A 368 -26.70 -12.96 40.69
N ARG A 369 -26.97 -14.24 40.97
CA ARG A 369 -27.26 -14.73 42.33
C ARG A 369 -26.06 -14.62 43.26
N THR A 370 -24.85 -14.94 42.80
CA THR A 370 -23.63 -14.91 43.63
C THR A 370 -23.24 -13.49 44.02
N PHE A 371 -23.37 -12.52 43.12
CA PHE A 371 -22.89 -11.15 43.36
C PHE A 371 -23.96 -10.17 43.88
N LYS A 372 -25.18 -10.64 44.20
CA LYS A 372 -26.35 -9.78 44.57
C LYS A 372 -26.43 -8.52 43.69
N SER A 373 -26.17 -8.70 42.39
CA SER A 373 -26.06 -7.58 41.47
C SER A 373 -27.42 -7.29 40.85
N ASP A 374 -27.93 -6.07 41.04
CA ASP A 374 -29.17 -5.58 40.43
C ASP A 374 -29.08 -5.39 38.90
N TRP A 375 -27.94 -5.72 38.27
CA TRP A 375 -27.73 -5.62 36.83
C TRP A 375 -28.47 -6.72 36.05
N ASN A 376 -29.80 -6.70 36.08
CA ASN A 376 -30.64 -7.55 35.24
C ASN A 376 -30.84 -6.94 33.84
N LEU A 377 -29.75 -6.55 33.17
CA LEU A 377 -29.84 -6.05 31.79
C LEU A 377 -30.20 -7.19 30.82
N PRO A 378 -31.21 -6.99 29.95
CA PRO A 378 -31.52 -7.92 28.87
C PRO A 378 -30.30 -8.11 27.95
N ALA A 379 -30.04 -9.34 27.52
CA ALA A 379 -28.91 -9.66 26.63
C ALA A 379 -28.85 -8.76 25.36
N PRO A 380 -29.97 -8.38 24.71
CA PRO A 380 -29.93 -7.45 23.58
C PRO A 380 -29.39 -6.06 23.92
N LYS A 381 -29.71 -5.51 25.11
CA LYS A 381 -29.21 -4.20 25.55
C LYS A 381 -27.72 -4.28 25.88
N LEU A 382 -27.28 -5.34 26.55
CA LEU A 382 -25.86 -5.58 26.84
C LEU A 382 -25.04 -5.65 25.54
N LEU A 383 -25.50 -6.43 24.55
CA LEU A 383 -24.83 -6.51 23.26
C LEU A 383 -24.74 -5.16 22.56
N LEU A 384 -25.82 -4.37 22.59
CA LEU A 384 -25.80 -3.02 22.02
C LEU A 384 -24.74 -2.14 22.70
N TYR A 385 -24.69 -2.11 24.03
CA TYR A 385 -23.69 -1.31 24.75
C TYR A 385 -22.26 -1.76 24.47
N LEU A 386 -22.01 -3.08 24.48
CA LEU A 386 -20.69 -3.63 24.13
C LEU A 386 -20.29 -3.28 22.69
N SER A 387 -21.22 -3.41 21.74
CA SER A 387 -21.00 -2.99 20.36
C SER A 387 -20.64 -1.51 20.26
N LEU A 388 -21.36 -0.62 20.95
CA LEU A 388 -21.07 0.81 20.93
C LEU A 388 -19.70 1.13 21.55
N VAL A 389 -19.32 0.47 22.65
CA VAL A 389 -18.01 0.63 23.27
C VAL A 389 -16.90 0.18 22.33
N ILE A 390 -17.03 -0.99 21.72
CA ILE A 390 -16.04 -1.50 20.74
C ILE A 390 -15.90 -0.54 19.56
N LEU A 391 -17.02 -0.05 19.02
CA LEU A 391 -17.02 0.89 17.90
C LEU A 391 -16.39 2.23 18.29
N ALA A 392 -16.61 2.73 19.51
CA ALA A 392 -15.99 3.96 19.99
C ALA A 392 -14.47 3.80 20.17
N ILE A 393 -14.01 2.67 20.71
CA ILE A 393 -12.58 2.33 20.83
C ILE A 393 -11.95 2.28 19.43
N PHE A 394 -12.57 1.55 18.50
CA PHE A 394 -12.08 1.43 17.13
C PHE A 394 -12.08 2.76 16.39
N ALA A 395 -13.13 3.58 16.50
CA ALA A 395 -13.16 4.93 15.94
C ALA A 395 -12.02 5.80 16.48
N THR A 396 -11.74 5.73 17.79
CA THR A 396 -10.64 6.48 18.42
C THR A 396 -9.28 5.99 17.93
N MET A 397 -9.10 4.68 17.81
CA MET A 397 -7.87 4.09 17.27
C MET A 397 -7.68 4.42 15.79
N ALA A 398 -8.76 4.42 15.00
CA ALA A 398 -8.75 4.81 13.60
C ALA A 398 -8.37 6.29 13.46
N PHE A 399 -8.96 7.18 14.27
CA PHE A 399 -8.58 8.60 14.31
C PHE A 399 -7.09 8.81 14.58
N LYS A 400 -6.54 8.10 15.59
CA LYS A 400 -5.10 8.13 15.88
C LYS A 400 -4.27 7.59 14.72
N GLN A 401 -4.74 6.53 14.06
CA GLN A 401 -4.04 5.95 12.91
C GLN A 401 -4.06 6.92 11.72
N VAL A 402 -5.19 7.56 11.40
CA VAL A 402 -5.28 8.58 10.33
C VAL A 402 -4.28 9.72 10.59
N HIS A 403 -4.15 10.16 11.84
CA HIS A 403 -3.20 11.20 12.21
C HIS A 403 -1.73 10.77 12.03
N ARG A 404 -1.40 9.48 12.24
CA ARG A 404 -0.03 8.97 11.98
C ARG A 404 0.35 9.09 10.50
N TRP A 405 -0.64 8.97 9.61
CA TRP A 405 -0.49 9.13 8.16
C TRP A 405 -0.44 10.61 7.70
N LYS A 406 -0.31 11.58 8.62
CA LYS A 406 -0.26 13.01 8.29
C LYS A 406 0.80 13.36 7.25
N ASN A 407 2.00 12.78 7.34
CA ASN A 407 3.07 12.93 6.36
C ASN A 407 4.10 11.82 6.54
N SER A 408 5.06 11.75 5.61
CA SER A 408 6.16 10.78 5.64
C SER A 408 6.93 10.75 6.96
N LEU A 409 7.26 11.91 7.55
CA LEU A 409 8.03 11.94 8.79
C LEU A 409 7.26 11.29 9.94
N SER A 410 5.98 11.65 10.12
CA SER A 410 5.12 11.09 11.15
C SER A 410 4.93 9.58 10.96
N LEU A 411 4.66 9.15 9.73
CA LEU A 411 4.39 7.75 9.41
C LEU A 411 5.62 6.87 9.65
N PHE A 412 6.78 7.28 9.12
CA PHE A 412 7.98 6.46 9.18
C PHE A 412 8.72 6.55 10.51
N SER A 413 8.66 7.68 11.23
CA SER A 413 9.15 7.72 12.61
C SER A 413 8.36 6.78 13.53
N TYR A 414 7.03 6.74 13.39
CA TYR A 414 6.20 5.76 14.10
C TYR A 414 6.56 4.32 13.71
N ALA A 415 6.75 4.05 12.42
CA ALA A 415 7.13 2.72 11.94
C ALA A 415 8.50 2.26 12.49
N ILE A 416 9.49 3.15 12.58
CA ILE A 416 10.80 2.86 13.19
C ILE A 416 10.64 2.54 14.68
N ASN A 417 9.81 3.29 15.41
CA ASN A 417 9.59 3.08 16.85
C ASN A 417 8.90 1.74 17.14
N VAL A 418 7.91 1.36 16.33
CA VAL A 418 7.16 0.11 16.49
C VAL A 418 7.94 -1.09 15.96
N SER A 419 8.68 -0.88 14.87
CA SER A 419 9.35 -1.92 14.12
C SER A 419 10.78 -1.51 13.75
N PRO A 420 11.70 -1.47 14.75
CA PRO A 420 13.06 -0.96 14.57
C PRO A 420 13.94 -1.82 13.65
N ARG A 421 13.42 -2.96 13.17
CA ARG A 421 14.07 -3.84 12.17
C ARG A 421 13.57 -3.60 10.75
N SER A 422 12.67 -2.64 10.51
CA SER A 422 12.22 -2.30 9.16
C SER A 422 13.22 -1.34 8.51
N TYR A 423 14.16 -1.86 7.70
CA TYR A 423 15.09 -1.02 6.95
C TYR A 423 14.36 -0.07 5.98
N GLN A 424 13.19 -0.48 5.46
CA GLN A 424 12.34 0.35 4.60
C GLN A 424 11.80 1.57 5.34
N ALA A 425 11.43 1.44 6.62
CA ALA A 425 11.02 2.58 7.41
C ALA A 425 12.16 3.59 7.58
N TYR A 426 13.39 3.14 7.85
CA TYR A 426 14.57 4.02 7.87
C TYR A 426 14.83 4.66 6.51
N ASN A 427 14.69 3.91 5.42
CA ASN A 427 14.91 4.39 4.06
C ASN A 427 13.97 5.55 3.72
N ASN A 428 12.66 5.34 3.91
CA ASN A 428 11.67 6.36 3.58
C ASN A 428 11.71 7.55 4.55
N TYR A 429 12.05 7.32 5.83
CA TYR A 429 12.26 8.41 6.79
C TYR A 429 13.49 9.26 6.43
N GLY A 430 14.60 8.61 6.06
CA GLY A 430 15.82 9.27 5.58
C GLY A 430 15.57 10.11 4.33
N ALA A 431 14.91 9.53 3.32
CA ALA A 431 14.52 10.24 2.11
C ALA A 431 13.63 11.47 2.41
N ALA A 432 12.68 11.34 3.34
CA ALA A 432 11.82 12.46 3.76
C ALA A 432 12.62 13.58 4.44
N LEU A 433 13.60 13.23 5.29
CA LEU A 433 14.50 14.21 5.92
C LEU A 433 15.37 14.93 4.89
N ILE A 434 15.89 14.21 3.89
CA ILE A 434 16.67 14.81 2.79
C ILE A 434 15.81 15.80 2.00
N ALA A 435 14.58 15.43 1.65
CA ALA A 435 13.66 16.30 0.93
C ALA A 435 13.36 17.60 1.70
N LEU A 436 13.37 17.56 3.03
CA LEU A 436 13.16 18.71 3.92
C LEU A 436 14.45 19.48 4.25
N GLY A 437 15.60 19.12 3.67
CA GLY A 437 16.88 19.78 3.94
C GLY A 437 17.56 19.38 5.25
N ARG A 438 17.02 18.41 5.99
CA ARG A 438 17.53 17.96 7.29
C ARG A 438 18.59 16.88 7.13
N TYR A 439 19.67 17.21 6.40
CA TYR A 439 20.65 16.24 5.93
C TYR A 439 21.41 15.52 7.05
N GLN A 440 21.75 16.24 8.14
CA GLN A 440 22.47 15.65 9.27
C GLN A 440 21.63 14.57 9.98
N GLU A 441 20.34 14.82 10.16
CA GLU A 441 19.43 13.83 10.75
C GLU A 441 19.21 12.65 9.80
N ALA A 442 19.14 12.92 8.49
CA ALA A 442 19.06 11.87 7.48
C ALA A 442 20.28 10.94 7.53
N LEU A 443 21.50 11.46 7.72
CA LEU A 443 22.70 10.63 7.90
C LEU A 443 22.55 9.69 9.09
N GLU A 444 22.17 10.20 10.25
CA GLU A 444 22.05 9.38 11.47
C GLU A 444 20.99 8.29 11.35
N VAL A 445 19.84 8.63 10.75
CA VAL A 445 18.76 7.68 10.48
C VAL A 445 19.19 6.62 9.49
N THR A 446 19.78 7.02 8.36
CA THR A 446 20.22 6.10 7.31
C THR A 446 21.33 5.19 7.82
N LYS A 447 22.23 5.71 8.67
CA LYS A 447 23.25 4.91 9.37
C LYS A 447 22.62 3.83 10.25
N LYS A 448 21.57 4.15 11.01
CA LYS A 448 20.82 3.15 11.78
C LYS A 448 20.15 2.12 10.86
N GLY A 449 19.56 2.55 9.74
CA GLY A 449 19.00 1.68 8.72
C GLY A 449 20.02 0.69 8.14
N LEU A 450 21.23 1.17 7.83
CA LEU A 450 22.32 0.32 7.31
C LEU A 450 22.84 -0.68 8.35
N ARG A 451 22.69 -0.43 9.66
CA ARG A 451 22.96 -1.46 10.69
C ARG A 451 21.93 -2.59 10.65
N VAL A 452 20.70 -2.31 10.21
CA VAL A 452 19.64 -3.31 10.07
C VAL A 452 19.80 -4.09 8.76
N ASN A 453 20.10 -3.40 7.66
CA ASN A 453 20.38 -4.02 6.37
C ASN A 453 21.60 -3.35 5.69
N PRO A 454 22.81 -3.89 5.88
CA PRO A 454 24.05 -3.30 5.34
C PRO A 454 24.09 -3.22 3.81
N ASN A 455 23.38 -4.13 3.13
CA ASN A 455 23.44 -4.28 1.68
C ASN A 455 22.23 -3.62 0.96
N SER A 456 21.41 -2.84 1.66
CA SER A 456 20.28 -2.15 1.02
C SER A 456 20.79 -1.08 0.05
N LYS A 457 20.48 -1.26 -1.24
CA LYS A 457 20.86 -0.32 -2.30
C LYS A 457 20.26 1.06 -2.02
N GLU A 458 18.99 1.12 -1.61
CA GLU A 458 18.25 2.36 -1.36
C GLU A 458 18.82 3.16 -0.17
N LEU A 459 19.18 2.47 0.93
CA LEU A 459 19.80 3.13 2.07
C LEU A 459 21.21 3.64 1.73
N ASN A 460 21.99 2.88 0.97
CA ASN A 460 23.29 3.33 0.50
C ASN A 460 23.16 4.57 -0.42
N TYR A 461 22.16 4.60 -1.31
CA TYR A 461 21.86 5.78 -2.12
C TYR A 461 21.52 7.00 -1.25
N ASN A 462 20.61 6.84 -0.28
CA ASN A 462 20.21 7.93 0.61
C ASN A 462 21.36 8.44 1.48
N MET A 463 22.28 7.55 1.88
CA MET A 463 23.51 7.95 2.57
C MET A 463 24.39 8.81 1.66
N GLY A 464 24.60 8.38 0.42
CA GLY A 464 25.35 9.14 -0.58
C GLY A 464 24.73 10.51 -0.88
N ASP A 465 23.41 10.60 -1.03
CA ASP A 465 22.73 11.87 -1.28
C ASP A 465 22.84 12.81 -0.05
N ALA A 466 22.59 12.31 1.16
CA ALA A 466 22.74 13.11 2.38
C ALA A 466 24.18 13.64 2.56
N LEU A 467 25.20 12.81 2.32
CA LEU A 467 26.62 13.22 2.35
C LEU A 467 26.92 14.27 1.28
N THR A 468 26.37 14.09 0.08
CA THR A 468 26.52 15.03 -1.03
C THR A 468 25.97 16.41 -0.67
N ARG A 469 24.79 16.44 -0.06
CA ARG A 469 24.12 17.68 0.37
C ARG A 469 24.85 18.39 1.52
N LEU A 470 25.65 17.66 2.29
CA LEU A 470 26.52 18.20 3.35
C LEU A 470 27.93 18.58 2.85
N GLY A 471 28.21 18.43 1.54
CA GLY A 471 29.53 18.72 0.96
C GLY A 471 30.59 17.63 1.20
N ARG A 472 30.22 16.48 1.80
CA ARG A 472 31.10 15.33 2.05
C ARG A 472 31.13 14.39 0.85
N ILE A 473 31.50 14.96 -0.29
CA ILE A 473 31.39 14.31 -1.60
C ILE A 473 32.26 13.05 -1.73
N ASP A 474 33.47 13.07 -1.16
CA ASP A 474 34.42 11.95 -1.26
C ASP A 474 33.90 10.67 -0.60
N GLU A 475 33.19 10.82 0.53
CA GLU A 475 32.54 9.72 1.24
C GLU A 475 31.26 9.28 0.53
N ALA A 476 30.52 10.22 -0.09
CA ALA A 476 29.28 9.91 -0.80
C ALA A 476 29.48 8.90 -1.93
N TYR A 477 30.61 8.98 -2.63
CA TYR A 477 30.95 8.06 -3.72
C TYR A 477 30.95 6.59 -3.28
N ASP A 478 31.54 6.28 -2.10
CA ASP A 478 31.65 4.90 -1.64
C ASP A 478 30.26 4.29 -1.40
N TYR A 479 29.34 5.08 -0.84
CA TYR A 479 27.95 4.68 -0.67
C TYR A 479 27.17 4.57 -1.99
N PHE A 480 27.38 5.48 -2.95
CA PHE A 480 26.77 5.33 -4.28
C PHE A 480 27.28 4.08 -5.01
N LYS A 481 28.56 3.73 -4.86
CA LYS A 481 29.13 2.49 -5.40
C LYS A 481 28.46 1.26 -4.77
N LEU A 482 28.25 1.26 -3.45
CA LEU A 482 27.52 0.18 -2.75
C LEU A 482 26.05 0.10 -3.19
N SER A 483 25.43 1.22 -3.55
CA SER A 483 24.06 1.27 -4.07
C SER A 483 23.92 0.68 -5.48
N SER A 484 24.97 0.69 -6.30
CA SER A 484 24.92 0.25 -7.70
C SER A 484 26.23 -0.44 -8.11
N PRO A 485 26.55 -1.60 -7.50
CA PRO A 485 27.81 -2.29 -7.73
C PRO A 485 27.97 -2.76 -9.19
N ASP A 486 26.87 -3.18 -9.82
CA ASP A 486 26.81 -3.66 -11.21
C ASP A 486 27.05 -2.54 -12.23
N LEU A 487 26.83 -1.30 -11.80
CA LEU A 487 26.95 -0.10 -12.62
C LEU A 487 28.27 0.61 -12.33
N SER A 488 29.35 -0.16 -12.06
CA SER A 488 30.64 0.33 -11.55
C SER A 488 31.25 1.43 -12.42
N ILE A 489 30.74 2.63 -12.20
CA ILE A 489 31.23 3.87 -12.73
C ILE A 489 32.49 4.16 -11.93
N SER A 490 33.61 4.37 -12.61
CA SER A 490 34.85 4.76 -11.96
C SER A 490 34.67 6.10 -11.24
N LYS A 491 35.42 6.31 -10.15
CA LYS A 491 35.27 7.48 -9.25
C LYS A 491 35.45 8.81 -10.00
N ASP A 492 36.34 8.85 -10.99
CA ASP A 492 36.53 9.98 -11.91
C ASP A 492 35.28 10.24 -12.76
N PHE A 493 34.68 9.20 -13.35
CA PHE A 493 33.49 9.35 -14.18
C PHE A 493 32.26 9.79 -13.36
N TYR A 494 32.14 9.32 -12.11
CA TYR A 494 31.11 9.80 -11.18
C TYR A 494 31.24 11.30 -10.92
N TYR A 495 32.44 11.77 -10.54
CA TYR A 495 32.69 13.20 -10.32
C TYR A 495 32.44 14.04 -11.57
N LYS A 496 32.86 13.55 -12.75
CA LYS A 496 32.54 14.20 -14.01
C LYS A 496 31.03 14.36 -14.24
N ARG A 497 30.25 13.31 -13.99
CA ARG A 497 28.79 13.32 -14.17
C ARG A 497 28.09 14.30 -13.21
N GLU A 498 28.50 14.35 -11.94
CA GLU A 498 27.97 15.34 -11.00
C GLU A 498 28.38 16.78 -11.38
N GLY A 499 29.61 16.99 -11.83
CA GLY A 499 30.06 18.28 -12.38
C GLY A 499 29.16 18.77 -13.52
N LEU A 500 28.83 17.90 -14.47
CA LEU A 500 27.93 18.20 -15.58
C LEU A 500 26.49 18.54 -15.13
N LYS A 501 25.99 17.88 -14.09
CA LYS A 501 24.67 18.18 -13.50
C LYS A 501 24.64 19.59 -12.91
N TYR A 502 25.68 19.98 -12.16
CA TYR A 502 25.78 21.34 -11.61
C TYR A 502 26.02 22.41 -12.69
N MET A 503 26.75 22.07 -13.75
CA MET A 503 26.87 22.94 -14.94
C MET A 503 25.52 23.27 -15.57
N LYS A 504 24.65 22.26 -15.76
CA LYS A 504 23.28 22.49 -16.28
C LYS A 504 22.44 23.40 -15.38
N GLN A 505 22.69 23.37 -14.07
CA GLN A 505 22.02 24.24 -13.09
C GLN A 505 22.68 25.62 -12.96
N LYS A 506 23.73 25.93 -13.75
CA LYS A 506 24.55 27.15 -13.64
C LYS A 506 25.18 27.35 -12.26
N LYS A 507 25.36 26.28 -11.50
CA LYS A 507 26.01 26.26 -10.19
C LYS A 507 27.51 26.03 -10.38
N TYR A 508 28.19 27.06 -10.88
CA TYR A 508 29.57 26.95 -11.39
C TYR A 508 30.60 26.60 -10.30
N MET A 509 30.41 27.06 -9.07
CA MET A 509 31.33 26.75 -7.95
C MET A 509 31.36 25.25 -7.63
N GLN A 510 30.19 24.60 -7.58
CA GLN A 510 30.07 23.16 -7.40
C GLN A 510 30.63 22.41 -8.60
N ALA A 511 30.33 22.87 -9.82
CA ALA A 511 30.88 22.26 -11.04
C ALA A 511 32.41 22.26 -11.06
N VAL A 512 33.06 23.38 -10.72
CA VAL A 512 34.52 23.49 -10.57
C VAL A 512 35.03 22.42 -9.60
N HIS A 513 34.45 22.35 -8.41
CA HIS A 513 34.86 21.37 -7.39
C HIS A 513 34.83 19.92 -7.92
N PHE A 514 33.73 19.51 -8.56
CA PHE A 514 33.57 18.16 -9.10
C PHE A 514 34.52 17.85 -10.26
N PHE A 515 34.74 18.78 -11.19
CA PHE A 515 35.73 18.55 -12.25
C PHE A 515 37.16 18.52 -11.70
N THR A 516 37.49 19.32 -10.68
CA THR A 516 38.78 19.22 -10.00
C THR A 516 38.97 17.85 -9.33
N LEU A 517 37.95 17.32 -8.64
CA LEU A 517 38.01 15.98 -8.06
C LEU A 517 38.16 14.89 -9.14
N SER A 518 37.47 15.01 -10.27
CA SER A 518 37.65 14.12 -11.44
C SER A 518 39.09 14.13 -11.93
N LEU A 519 39.66 15.32 -12.13
CA LEU A 519 41.03 15.47 -12.64
C LEU A 519 42.11 15.02 -11.64
N ARG A 520 41.86 15.07 -10.33
CA ARG A 520 42.77 14.45 -9.35
C ARG A 520 42.92 12.94 -9.53
N LEU A 521 41.88 12.28 -10.03
CA LEU A 521 41.87 10.83 -10.26
C LEU A 521 42.33 10.48 -11.67
N LYS A 522 41.96 11.31 -12.66
CA LYS A 522 42.35 11.15 -14.05
C LYS A 522 42.78 12.49 -14.63
N ASP A 523 44.07 12.77 -14.49
CA ASP A 523 44.68 14.08 -14.76
C ASP A 523 44.52 14.54 -16.22
N ASN A 524 44.47 13.59 -17.16
CA ASN A 524 44.45 13.87 -18.59
C ASN A 524 43.07 13.73 -19.24
N ASP A 525 41.97 13.78 -18.48
CA ASP A 525 40.61 13.73 -19.05
C ASP A 525 40.22 15.07 -19.71
N ILE A 526 40.41 15.15 -21.04
CA ILE A 526 40.17 16.36 -21.85
C ILE A 526 38.76 16.94 -21.63
N GLU A 527 37.75 16.08 -21.47
CA GLU A 527 36.37 16.51 -21.24
C GLU A 527 36.21 17.23 -19.89
N SER A 528 36.76 16.67 -18.80
CA SER A 528 36.77 17.32 -17.49
C SER A 528 37.60 18.61 -17.49
N ILE A 529 38.75 18.65 -18.19
CA ILE A 529 39.56 19.87 -18.34
C ILE A 529 38.76 20.98 -19.05
N ASN A 530 38.13 20.65 -20.18
CA ASN A 530 37.32 21.61 -20.92
C ASN A 530 36.15 22.12 -20.08
N ASN A 531 35.41 21.23 -19.42
CA ASN A 531 34.26 21.63 -18.62
C ASN A 531 34.66 22.40 -17.35
N LEU A 532 35.82 22.10 -16.74
CA LEU A 532 36.40 22.90 -15.67
C LEU A 532 36.72 24.32 -16.15
N GLY A 533 37.36 24.46 -17.31
CA GLY A 533 37.63 25.77 -17.91
C GLY A 533 36.33 26.57 -18.17
N ILE A 534 35.28 25.91 -18.68
CA ILE A 534 33.97 26.56 -18.89
C ILE A 534 33.33 26.96 -17.55
N ALA A 535 33.42 26.11 -16.51
CA ALA A 535 32.91 26.43 -15.19
C ALA A 535 33.65 27.63 -14.57
N LEU A 536 34.97 27.70 -14.72
CA LEU A 536 35.80 28.84 -14.29
C LEU A 536 35.46 30.12 -15.04
N MET A 537 35.20 30.05 -16.35
CA MET A 537 34.66 31.18 -17.11
C MET A 537 33.32 31.68 -16.57
N GLY A 538 32.45 30.77 -16.09
CA GLY A 538 31.18 31.10 -15.43
C GLY A 538 31.34 31.74 -14.05
N LEU A 539 32.50 31.59 -13.41
CA LEU A 539 32.90 32.27 -12.17
C LEU A 539 33.76 33.52 -12.44
N GLU A 540 33.90 33.94 -13.69
CA GLU A 540 34.74 35.06 -14.12
C GLU A 540 36.24 34.92 -13.82
N LYS A 541 36.69 33.68 -13.54
CA LYS A 541 38.09 33.33 -13.33
C LYS A 541 38.77 33.05 -14.67
N TYR A 542 38.89 34.10 -15.49
CA TYR A 542 39.27 33.95 -16.91
C TYR A 542 40.71 33.49 -17.13
N GLU A 543 41.65 33.90 -16.27
CA GLU A 543 43.05 33.46 -16.37
C GLU A 543 43.19 31.97 -16.04
N GLU A 544 42.60 31.52 -14.92
CA GLU A 544 42.56 30.10 -14.52
C GLU A 544 41.88 29.24 -15.60
N ALA A 545 40.82 29.75 -16.24
CA ALA A 545 40.16 29.08 -17.35
C ALA A 545 41.09 28.93 -18.58
N ALA A 546 41.81 29.99 -18.94
CA ALA A 546 42.76 29.96 -20.05
C ALA A 546 43.91 28.96 -19.80
N GLU A 547 44.38 28.85 -18.56
CA GLU A 547 45.37 27.83 -18.14
C GLU A 547 44.81 26.42 -18.34
N MET A 548 43.58 26.15 -17.90
CA MET A 548 42.96 24.83 -18.08
C MET A 548 42.81 24.48 -19.55
N PHE A 549 42.35 25.40 -20.40
CA PHE A 549 42.27 25.14 -21.84
C PHE A 549 43.65 24.93 -22.48
N THR A 550 44.67 25.67 -22.04
CA THR A 550 46.06 25.49 -22.49
C THR A 550 46.55 24.08 -22.14
N ARG A 551 46.29 23.63 -20.91
CA ARG A 551 46.57 22.26 -20.47
C ARG A 551 45.80 21.21 -21.28
N GLY A 552 44.56 21.47 -21.67
CA GLY A 552 43.82 20.59 -22.58
C GLY A 552 44.49 20.48 -23.96
N LEU A 553 45.06 21.58 -24.46
CA LEU A 553 45.73 21.65 -25.76
C LEU A 553 47.10 20.97 -25.77
N THR A 554 47.79 20.84 -24.63
CA THR A 554 49.01 20.02 -24.58
C THR A 554 48.70 18.53 -24.80
N ILE A 555 47.51 18.08 -24.40
CA ILE A 555 47.04 16.70 -24.56
C ILE A 555 46.41 16.49 -25.95
N ASN A 556 45.61 17.44 -26.44
CA ASN A 556 45.03 17.40 -27.79
C ASN A 556 45.19 18.73 -28.53
N PRO A 557 46.34 18.93 -29.21
CA PRO A 557 46.67 20.20 -29.87
C PRO A 557 45.73 20.60 -31.00
N LYS A 558 45.01 19.65 -31.60
CA LYS A 558 44.10 19.88 -32.74
C LYS A 558 42.65 20.12 -32.31
N SER A 559 42.37 20.20 -31.01
CA SER A 559 41.01 20.43 -30.51
C SER A 559 40.56 21.88 -30.79
N TYR A 560 39.73 22.05 -31.82
CA TYR A 560 39.10 23.33 -32.15
C TYR A 560 38.34 23.92 -30.95
N GLN A 561 37.60 23.07 -30.20
CA GLN A 561 36.80 23.50 -29.06
C GLN A 561 37.67 24.14 -27.96
N LEU A 562 38.82 23.54 -27.65
CA LEU A 562 39.74 24.04 -26.63
C LEU A 562 40.46 25.31 -27.10
N LEU A 563 40.87 25.39 -28.37
CA LEU A 563 41.46 26.60 -28.97
C LEU A 563 40.49 27.78 -28.91
N TYR A 564 39.24 27.54 -29.30
CA TYR A 564 38.17 28.54 -29.27
C TYR A 564 37.89 29.02 -27.84
N ASN A 565 37.70 28.09 -26.91
CA ASN A 565 37.43 28.41 -25.51
C ASN A 565 38.60 29.15 -24.83
N ARG A 566 39.85 28.79 -25.15
CA ARG A 566 41.05 29.51 -24.69
C ARG A 566 41.08 30.95 -25.21
N GLY A 567 40.82 31.15 -26.50
CA GLY A 567 40.75 32.49 -27.09
C GLY A 567 39.66 33.36 -26.46
N LEU A 568 38.49 32.78 -26.18
CA LEU A 568 37.42 33.46 -25.45
C LEU A 568 37.84 33.84 -24.02
N ALA A 569 38.50 32.93 -23.30
CA ALA A 569 38.97 33.18 -21.94
C ALA A 569 40.01 34.32 -21.91
N LEU A 570 41.01 34.30 -22.81
CA LEU A 570 42.02 35.34 -22.91
C LEU A 570 41.44 36.71 -23.27
N LYS A 571 40.52 36.74 -24.25
CA LYS A 571 39.81 37.98 -24.62
C LYS A 571 39.06 38.58 -23.43
N LYS A 572 38.39 37.74 -22.64
CA LYS A 572 37.69 38.19 -21.41
C LYS A 572 38.65 38.60 -20.28
N ALA A 573 39.85 38.03 -20.25
CA ALA A 573 40.93 38.45 -19.36
C ALA A 573 41.67 39.72 -19.82
N GLY A 574 41.32 40.29 -20.99
CA GLY A 574 41.96 41.49 -21.54
C GLY A 574 43.31 41.23 -22.23
N LYS A 575 43.56 40.00 -22.66
CA LYS A 575 44.80 39.56 -23.33
C LYS A 575 44.57 39.15 -24.78
#